data_AF-A0A2D5MRN7-F1
#
_entry.id   AF-A0A2D5MRN7-F1
#
_cell.length_a   1.000
_cell.length_b   1.000
_cell.length_c   1.000
_cell.angle_alpha   90.00
_cell.angle_beta   90.00
_cell.angle_gamma   90.00
#
_symmetry.space_group_name_H-M   'P 1'
#
loop_
_entity.id
_entity.type
_entity.pdbx_description
1 polymer ?
#
loop_
_entity_poly.entity_id
_entity_poly.type
_entity_poly.pdbx_seq_one_letter_code
_entity_poly.pdbx_strand_id
1 'polypeptide(L)'
;MSTLRVDNIKSRTGTEVNIPAGQSLVVSGIGSVVGELKVGGGLTVTGVANVIGDLNVPSGNLTVGGNLALTGSSSFNLPTGIGTFGTLGCNTQITLGQASSKVNLFGDVASGNLQLKDISGNRMGVDGPTPTVIAADVNIASNKVYFVDTSSEVGAAGSITVTLPQTPVVGDYVTVSDYKGTWAQANCVVKINASSSGAATYIQGKNEDLMCNVKHAVATLTFTGISSTGWIVK
;
A
#
# COMPACT_ATOMS: atom_id res chain seq x y z
N MET A 1 -34.86 53.28 -21.14
CA MET A 1 -34.66 51.85 -21.44
C MET A 1 -35.97 51.30 -21.98
N SER A 2 -36.04 50.96 -23.26
CA SER A 2 -37.18 50.27 -23.84
C SER A 2 -36.99 48.76 -23.69
N THR A 3 -37.80 48.11 -22.88
CA THR A 3 -37.87 46.65 -22.80
C THR A 3 -38.61 46.14 -24.05
N LEU A 4 -37.92 45.36 -24.90
CA LEU A 4 -38.60 44.60 -25.94
C LEU A 4 -39.40 43.49 -25.25
N ARG A 5 -40.72 43.63 -25.21
CA ARG A 5 -41.62 42.59 -24.70
C ARG A 5 -41.98 41.67 -25.85
N VAL A 6 -41.34 40.51 -25.93
CA VAL A 6 -41.69 39.47 -26.91
C VAL A 6 -42.59 38.46 -26.22
N ASP A 7 -43.90 38.70 -26.27
CA ASP A 7 -44.87 37.75 -25.75
C ASP A 7 -45.15 36.69 -26.83
N ASN A 8 -45.12 35.40 -26.43
CA ASN A 8 -45.70 34.30 -27.21
C ASN A 8 -45.00 33.99 -28.56
N ILE A 9 -43.67 33.84 -28.57
CA ILE A 9 -42.96 33.27 -29.74
C ILE A 9 -43.40 31.80 -29.90
N LYS A 10 -44.47 31.57 -30.65
CA LYS A 10 -44.79 30.25 -31.20
C LYS A 10 -43.81 30.01 -32.34
N SER A 11 -42.60 29.58 -31.99
CA SER A 11 -41.52 29.36 -32.95
C SER A 11 -41.98 28.36 -34.01
N ARG A 12 -42.04 28.83 -35.27
CA ARG A 12 -41.92 27.96 -36.43
C ARG A 12 -40.45 27.53 -36.51
N THR A 13 -40.19 26.33 -36.98
CA THR A 13 -38.83 25.81 -37.23
C THR A 13 -37.94 26.89 -37.85
N GLY A 14 -36.79 27.19 -37.23
CA GLY A 14 -35.84 28.20 -37.72
C GLY A 14 -36.01 29.63 -37.19
N THR A 15 -36.78 29.86 -36.11
CA THR A 15 -36.82 31.19 -35.47
C THR A 15 -35.52 31.47 -34.72
N GLU A 16 -34.79 32.51 -35.13
CA GLU A 16 -33.63 33.03 -34.41
C GLU A 16 -34.04 34.19 -33.49
N VAL A 17 -33.63 34.12 -32.22
CA VAL A 17 -33.80 35.22 -31.27
C VAL A 17 -32.43 35.84 -31.02
N ASN A 18 -32.21 37.02 -31.57
CA ASN A 18 -30.99 37.79 -31.35
C ASN A 18 -31.17 38.75 -30.17
N ILE A 19 -30.33 38.63 -29.15
CA ILE A 19 -30.30 39.54 -28.00
C ILE A 19 -29.10 40.48 -28.20
N PRO A 20 -29.31 41.80 -28.34
CA PRO A 20 -28.22 42.75 -28.52
C PRO A 20 -27.17 42.68 -27.40
N ALA A 21 -25.91 42.98 -27.74
CA ALA A 21 -24.83 43.02 -26.77
C ALA A 21 -25.16 43.94 -25.58
N GLY A 22 -24.87 43.47 -24.36
CA GLY A 22 -25.16 44.19 -23.11
C GLY A 22 -26.59 44.04 -22.59
N GLN A 23 -27.47 43.30 -23.29
CA GLN A 23 -28.80 42.96 -22.81
C GLN A 23 -28.85 41.51 -22.32
N SER A 24 -29.82 41.21 -21.44
CA SER A 24 -30.04 39.89 -20.88
C SER A 24 -31.35 39.30 -21.35
N LEU A 25 -31.34 38.01 -21.70
CA LEU A 25 -32.57 37.22 -21.78
C LEU A 25 -32.94 36.80 -20.36
N VAL A 26 -34.11 37.25 -19.88
CA VAL A 26 -34.65 36.85 -18.57
C VAL A 26 -35.84 35.93 -18.81
N VAL A 27 -35.74 34.69 -18.33
CA VAL A 27 -36.84 33.71 -18.34
C VAL A 27 -37.36 33.58 -16.92
N SER A 28 -38.53 34.16 -16.62
CA SER A 28 -39.14 34.14 -15.28
C SER A 28 -39.86 32.81 -14.95
N GLY A 29 -39.59 31.75 -15.70
CA GLY A 29 -40.22 30.44 -15.58
C GLY A 29 -39.26 29.32 -16.00
N ILE A 30 -39.79 28.24 -16.58
CA ILE A 30 -38.97 27.10 -17.02
C ILE A 30 -38.40 27.39 -18.42
N GLY A 31 -37.08 27.44 -18.53
CA GLY A 31 -36.37 27.31 -19.80
C GLY A 31 -36.10 25.84 -20.08
N SER A 32 -36.65 25.30 -21.16
CA SER A 32 -36.34 23.94 -21.63
C SER A 32 -35.69 24.02 -23.00
N VAL A 33 -34.51 23.42 -23.13
CA VAL A 33 -33.81 23.27 -24.41
C VAL A 33 -33.84 21.80 -24.77
N VAL A 34 -34.50 21.48 -25.89
CA VAL A 34 -34.49 20.12 -26.46
C VAL A 34 -33.51 20.14 -27.62
N GLY A 35 -32.36 19.45 -27.45
CA GLY A 35 -31.25 19.46 -28.40
C GLY A 35 -29.95 19.96 -27.78
N GLU A 36 -29.15 20.71 -28.54
CA GLU A 36 -27.86 21.24 -28.09
C GLU A 36 -28.01 22.67 -27.53
N LEU A 37 -27.44 22.91 -26.34
CA LEU A 37 -27.19 24.26 -25.84
C LEU A 37 -25.70 24.61 -26.03
N LYS A 38 -25.40 25.59 -26.88
CA LYS A 38 -24.04 26.12 -27.07
C LYS A 38 -23.92 27.48 -26.39
N VAL A 39 -23.09 27.58 -25.36
CA VAL A 39 -22.80 28.84 -24.65
C VAL A 39 -21.40 29.29 -25.06
N GLY A 40 -21.30 30.40 -25.80
CA GLY A 40 -20.02 30.95 -26.27
C GLY A 40 -19.15 31.61 -25.19
N GLY A 41 -19.60 31.60 -23.93
CA GLY A 41 -18.92 32.17 -22.78
C GLY A 41 -19.12 31.31 -21.52
N GLY A 42 -19.06 31.90 -20.33
CA GLY A 42 -19.31 31.17 -19.08
C GLY A 42 -20.82 30.89 -18.86
N LEU A 43 -21.14 29.69 -18.42
CA LEU A 43 -22.46 29.35 -17.88
C LEU A 43 -22.38 29.30 -16.35
N THR A 44 -23.13 30.18 -15.68
CA THR A 44 -23.28 30.14 -14.21
C THR A 44 -24.65 29.57 -13.87
N VAL A 45 -24.68 28.42 -13.22
CA VAL A 45 -25.91 27.84 -12.64
C VAL A 45 -25.86 28.04 -11.13
N THR A 46 -26.74 28.88 -10.59
CA THR A 46 -26.82 29.16 -9.15
C THR A 46 -27.69 28.15 -8.38
N GLY A 47 -28.40 27.27 -9.08
CA GLY A 47 -29.22 26.19 -8.53
C GLY A 47 -28.64 24.79 -8.80
N VAL A 48 -29.50 23.78 -8.79
CA VAL A 48 -29.12 22.39 -9.10
C VAL A 48 -28.93 22.22 -10.60
N ALA A 49 -27.77 21.72 -11.02
CA ALA A 49 -27.52 21.27 -12.38
C ALA A 49 -27.52 19.72 -12.42
N ASN A 50 -28.53 19.13 -13.07
CA ASN A 50 -28.57 17.69 -13.37
C ASN A 50 -28.17 17.48 -14.84
N VAL A 51 -26.91 17.14 -15.08
CA VAL A 51 -26.43 16.79 -16.42
C VAL A 51 -26.61 15.27 -16.61
N ILE A 52 -27.41 14.88 -17.60
CA ILE A 52 -27.61 13.48 -17.98
C ILE A 52 -26.83 13.26 -19.28
N GLY A 53 -25.77 12.44 -19.23
CA GLY A 53 -24.83 12.22 -20.33
C GLY A 53 -23.42 12.72 -20.02
N ASP A 54 -22.62 12.98 -21.06
CA ASP A 54 -21.23 13.43 -20.90
C ASP A 54 -21.14 14.94 -20.64
N LEU A 55 -20.40 15.33 -19.58
CA LEU A 55 -20.00 16.71 -19.34
C LEU A 55 -18.59 16.93 -19.90
N ASN A 56 -18.48 17.49 -21.11
CA ASN A 56 -17.19 17.84 -21.70
C ASN A 56 -16.79 19.28 -21.33
N VAL A 57 -15.67 19.45 -20.63
CA VAL A 57 -15.06 20.77 -20.34
C VAL A 57 -13.74 20.86 -21.12
N PRO A 58 -13.77 21.26 -22.40
CA PRO A 58 -12.61 21.16 -23.30
C PRO A 58 -11.46 22.10 -22.93
N SER A 59 -11.74 23.18 -22.19
CA SER A 59 -10.75 24.11 -21.64
C SER A 59 -11.33 24.84 -20.42
N GLY A 60 -10.52 25.07 -19.38
CA GLY A 60 -10.93 25.78 -18.15
C GLY A 60 -11.04 24.88 -16.91
N ASN A 61 -11.54 25.43 -15.80
CA ASN A 61 -11.72 24.71 -14.53
C ASN A 61 -13.19 24.33 -14.34
N LEU A 62 -13.45 23.08 -13.93
CA LEU A 62 -14.75 22.67 -13.38
C LEU A 62 -14.72 22.87 -11.86
N THR A 63 -15.39 23.90 -11.37
CA THR A 63 -15.57 24.12 -9.93
C THR A 63 -16.92 23.55 -9.49
N VAL A 64 -16.92 22.47 -8.70
CA VAL A 64 -18.14 21.89 -8.11
C VAL A 64 -18.18 22.26 -6.64
N GLY A 65 -19.13 23.12 -6.24
CA GLY A 65 -19.30 23.55 -4.85
C GLY A 65 -19.93 22.52 -3.90
N GLY A 66 -20.23 21.32 -4.41
CA GLY A 66 -20.83 20.20 -3.69
C GLY A 66 -20.26 18.86 -4.17
N ASN A 67 -21.04 17.78 -4.10
CA ASN A 67 -20.59 16.45 -4.54
C ASN A 67 -20.61 16.31 -6.06
N LEU A 68 -19.47 15.96 -6.65
CA LEU A 68 -19.37 15.52 -8.04
C LEU A 68 -19.50 13.99 -8.10
N ALA A 69 -20.64 13.49 -8.59
CA ALA A 69 -20.84 12.07 -8.86
C ALA A 69 -20.68 11.80 -10.36
N LEU A 70 -19.62 11.09 -10.74
CA LEU A 70 -19.38 10.65 -12.12
C LEU A 70 -19.71 9.15 -12.22
N THR A 71 -20.62 8.80 -13.11
CA THR A 71 -20.96 7.41 -13.40
C THR A 71 -20.58 7.13 -14.85
N GLY A 72 -19.52 6.34 -15.09
CA GLY A 72 -18.98 6.02 -16.43
C GLY A 72 -17.46 6.14 -16.54
N SER A 73 -16.92 5.92 -17.75
CA SER A 73 -15.47 6.04 -18.06
C SER A 73 -15.06 7.50 -18.20
N SER A 74 -14.81 8.18 -17.09
CA SER A 74 -14.37 9.58 -17.08
C SER A 74 -12.86 9.69 -16.94
N SER A 75 -12.18 10.39 -17.85
CA SER A 75 -10.77 10.75 -17.73
C SER A 75 -10.63 12.09 -16.99
N PHE A 76 -9.93 12.10 -15.86
CA PHE A 76 -9.64 13.32 -15.10
C PHE A 76 -8.26 13.86 -15.47
N ASN A 77 -8.21 14.91 -16.28
CA ASN A 77 -6.98 15.70 -16.46
C ASN A 77 -6.88 16.71 -15.32
N LEU A 78 -5.98 16.44 -14.37
CA LEU A 78 -5.71 17.31 -13.22
C LEU A 78 -5.10 18.65 -13.67
N PRO A 79 -5.76 19.80 -13.41
CA PRO A 79 -5.07 21.08 -13.42
C PRO A 79 -4.00 21.10 -12.32
N THR A 80 -2.93 21.85 -12.51
CA THR A 80 -1.88 22.04 -11.50
C THR A 80 -2.46 22.64 -10.23
N GLY A 81 -2.58 21.84 -9.17
CA GLY A 81 -3.12 22.27 -7.87
C GLY A 81 -3.88 21.13 -7.22
N ILE A 82 -3.32 20.55 -6.16
CA ILE A 82 -3.83 19.35 -5.50
C ILE A 82 -5.09 19.73 -4.71
N GLY A 83 -6.27 19.42 -5.23
CA GLY A 83 -7.52 19.46 -4.46
C GLY A 83 -7.61 18.25 -3.51
N THR A 84 -8.33 18.43 -2.39
CA THR A 84 -8.65 17.36 -1.44
C THR A 84 -9.51 16.29 -2.13
N PHE A 85 -9.07 15.03 -2.12
CA PHE A 85 -9.80 13.92 -2.72
C PHE A 85 -10.98 13.47 -1.84
N GLY A 86 -12.12 13.13 -2.45
CA GLY A 86 -13.12 12.24 -1.84
C GLY A 86 -12.74 10.76 -2.01
N THR A 87 -13.66 9.84 -1.69
CA THR A 87 -13.46 8.39 -1.92
C THR A 87 -13.41 8.07 -3.41
N LEU A 88 -12.30 7.54 -3.92
CA LEU A 88 -12.23 7.02 -5.29
C LEU A 88 -12.79 5.59 -5.34
N GLY A 89 -13.64 5.31 -6.33
CA GLY A 89 -14.26 4.01 -6.53
C GLY A 89 -13.26 2.90 -6.92
N CYS A 90 -13.71 1.64 -6.85
CA CYS A 90 -12.92 0.48 -7.24
C CYS A 90 -12.43 0.57 -8.70
N ASN A 91 -11.26 -0.01 -8.98
CA ASN A 91 -10.59 -0.03 -10.30
C ASN A 91 -10.20 1.34 -10.89
N THR A 92 -10.15 2.41 -10.10
CA THR A 92 -9.63 3.71 -10.57
C THR A 92 -8.10 3.73 -10.52
N GLN A 93 -7.44 3.88 -11.67
CA GLN A 93 -5.99 4.10 -11.74
C GLN A 93 -5.69 5.59 -11.54
N ILE A 94 -5.05 5.96 -10.44
CA ILE A 94 -4.51 7.32 -10.27
C ILE A 94 -3.09 7.35 -10.83
N THR A 95 -2.88 8.10 -11.91
CA THR A 95 -1.53 8.39 -12.41
C THR A 95 -0.98 9.59 -11.64
N LEU A 96 -0.10 9.34 -10.68
CA LEU A 96 0.50 10.37 -9.84
C LEU A 96 1.81 10.88 -10.49
N GLY A 97 1.74 12.06 -11.10
CA GLY A 97 2.91 12.84 -11.52
C GLY A 97 3.36 12.62 -12.96
N GLN A 98 3.31 13.69 -13.76
CA GLN A 98 4.25 13.86 -14.86
C GLN A 98 5.67 14.04 -14.31
N ALA A 99 6.65 13.64 -15.11
CA ALA A 99 8.07 13.56 -14.81
C ALA A 99 8.58 14.50 -13.67
N SER A 100 9.21 13.90 -12.67
CA SER A 100 10.05 14.55 -11.64
C SER A 100 9.37 15.12 -10.38
N SER A 101 8.05 15.00 -10.19
CA SER A 101 7.42 15.40 -8.92
C SER A 101 7.41 14.26 -7.90
N LYS A 102 8.01 14.47 -6.73
CA LYS A 102 7.91 13.53 -5.59
C LYS A 102 6.47 13.48 -5.09
N VAL A 103 5.87 12.30 -5.10
CA VAL A 103 4.57 12.06 -4.47
C VAL A 103 4.82 11.81 -2.98
N ASN A 104 4.39 12.74 -2.12
CA ASN A 104 4.50 12.56 -0.68
C ASN A 104 3.18 12.01 -0.14
N LEU A 105 3.11 10.68 0.04
CA LEU A 105 1.94 9.99 0.57
C LEU A 105 2.07 9.92 2.09
N PHE A 106 1.47 10.90 2.79
CA PHE A 106 1.40 10.87 4.24
C PHE A 106 0.18 10.02 4.66
N GLY A 107 0.45 8.86 5.23
CA GLY A 107 -0.55 7.99 5.84
C GLY A 107 0.15 7.01 6.77
N ASP A 108 -0.49 6.66 7.88
CA ASP A 108 0.02 5.61 8.76
C ASP A 108 -0.02 4.27 8.01
N VAL A 109 1.14 3.83 7.53
CA VAL A 109 1.30 2.57 6.79
C VAL A 109 0.90 1.37 7.66
N ALA A 110 0.96 1.50 8.99
CA ALA A 110 0.56 0.44 9.91
C ALA A 110 -0.95 0.18 9.87
N SER A 111 -1.76 1.19 9.57
CA SER A 111 -3.22 1.07 9.48
C SER A 111 -3.72 0.40 8.18
N GLY A 112 -2.82 0.07 7.24
CA GLY A 112 -3.16 -0.62 6.00
C GLY A 112 -3.81 0.23 4.91
N ASN A 113 -3.97 1.54 5.15
CA ASN A 113 -4.56 2.50 4.21
C ASN A 113 -3.66 2.85 3.01
N LEU A 114 -2.35 2.57 3.12
CA LEU A 114 -1.40 2.67 2.02
C LEU A 114 -0.64 1.35 1.90
N GLN A 115 -0.81 0.63 0.79
CA GLN A 115 -0.08 -0.60 0.51
C GLN A 115 0.65 -0.46 -0.81
N LEU A 116 1.97 -0.39 -0.76
CA LEU A 116 2.81 -0.61 -1.93
C LEU A 116 3.00 -2.11 -2.05
N LYS A 117 2.54 -2.72 -3.14
CA LYS A 117 2.70 -4.16 -3.38
C LYS A 117 3.51 -4.41 -4.66
N ASP A 118 4.31 -5.45 -4.67
CA ASP A 118 4.93 -5.96 -5.89
C ASP A 118 3.89 -6.66 -6.78
N ILE A 119 4.32 -7.11 -7.97
CA ILE A 119 3.46 -7.82 -8.93
C ILE A 119 2.88 -9.14 -8.39
N SER A 120 3.46 -9.66 -7.30
CA SER A 120 3.02 -10.88 -6.63
C SER A 120 2.12 -10.58 -5.43
N GLY A 121 1.84 -9.31 -5.14
CA GLY A 121 1.00 -8.87 -4.03
C GLY A 121 1.74 -8.68 -2.69
N ASN A 122 3.08 -8.78 -2.66
CA ASN A 122 3.87 -8.62 -1.44
C ASN A 122 4.13 -7.15 -1.13
N ARG A 123 4.11 -6.77 0.15
CA ARG A 123 4.39 -5.38 0.56
C ARG A 123 5.83 -4.97 0.20
N MET A 124 5.99 -3.88 -0.54
CA MET A 124 7.29 -3.32 -0.91
C MET A 124 7.70 -2.22 0.07
N GLY A 125 8.86 -2.37 0.71
CA GLY A 125 9.61 -1.25 1.31
C GLY A 125 9.20 -0.77 2.71
N VAL A 126 8.28 -1.46 3.39
CA VAL A 126 7.93 -1.16 4.80
C VAL A 126 8.04 -2.35 5.74
N ASP A 127 8.07 -3.57 5.19
CA ASP A 127 8.48 -4.77 5.87
C ASP A 127 9.68 -5.31 5.09
N GLY A 128 10.78 -5.63 5.78
CA GLY A 128 11.80 -6.52 5.21
C GLY A 128 11.16 -7.88 4.83
N PRO A 129 11.92 -8.85 4.29
CA PRO A 129 11.40 -10.21 4.12
C PRO A 129 10.70 -10.64 5.41
N THR A 130 9.43 -11.04 5.31
CA THR A 130 8.59 -11.34 6.47
C THR A 130 9.37 -12.29 7.39
N PRO A 131 9.62 -11.91 8.64
CA PRO A 131 10.44 -12.70 9.55
C PRO A 131 9.84 -14.10 9.66
N THR A 132 10.65 -15.14 9.47
CA THR A 132 10.19 -16.51 9.70
C THR A 132 10.11 -16.73 11.21
N VAL A 133 8.89 -16.66 11.76
CA VAL A 133 8.64 -16.88 13.18
C VAL A 133 8.48 -18.37 13.44
N ILE A 134 9.20 -18.88 14.43
CA ILE A 134 9.15 -20.27 14.89
C ILE A 134 8.53 -20.29 16.29
N ALA A 135 7.49 -21.08 16.49
CA ALA A 135 6.82 -21.27 17.79
C ALA A 135 6.75 -22.75 18.23
N ALA A 136 7.52 -23.61 17.57
CA ALA A 136 7.63 -25.04 17.88
C ALA A 136 8.97 -25.59 17.36
N ASP A 137 9.36 -26.78 17.81
CA ASP A 137 10.58 -27.45 17.35
C ASP A 137 10.63 -27.59 15.82
N VAL A 138 11.78 -27.29 15.21
CA VAL A 138 11.89 -27.28 13.74
C VAL A 138 13.32 -27.50 13.24
N ASN A 139 13.45 -28.09 12.05
CA ASN A 139 14.69 -28.12 11.28
C ASN A 139 14.82 -26.82 10.48
N ILE A 140 15.89 -26.07 10.72
CA ILE A 140 16.16 -24.79 10.04
C ILE A 140 17.07 -24.98 8.82
N ALA A 141 16.94 -24.08 7.86
CA ALA A 141 17.71 -24.07 6.61
C ALA A 141 18.84 -23.04 6.68
N SER A 142 19.93 -23.30 5.95
CA SER A 142 21.04 -22.35 5.78
C SER A 142 20.58 -21.03 5.15
N ASN A 143 21.33 -19.97 5.43
CA ASN A 143 21.20 -18.62 4.90
C ASN A 143 19.86 -17.95 5.22
N LYS A 144 19.35 -18.18 6.43
CA LYS A 144 18.09 -17.63 6.91
C LYS A 144 18.18 -17.04 8.32
N VAL A 145 17.26 -16.10 8.58
CA VAL A 145 17.04 -15.47 9.89
C VAL A 145 15.70 -15.96 10.44
N TYR A 146 15.72 -16.41 11.68
CA TYR A 146 14.57 -16.96 12.38
C TYR A 146 14.31 -16.19 13.67
N PHE A 147 13.03 -15.93 13.91
CA PHE A 147 12.55 -15.29 15.13
C PHE A 147 11.88 -16.36 15.98
N VAL A 148 12.51 -16.74 17.09
CA VAL A 148 12.03 -17.85 17.92
C VAL A 148 11.17 -17.28 19.03
N ASP A 149 9.91 -17.69 19.06
CA ASP A 149 8.91 -17.30 20.04
C ASP A 149 8.73 -18.41 21.07
N THR A 150 9.38 -18.29 22.23
CA THR A 150 9.25 -19.27 23.32
C THR A 150 8.11 -18.95 24.29
N SER A 151 7.21 -18.02 23.96
CA SER A 151 6.17 -17.55 24.88
C SER A 151 5.09 -18.59 25.23
N SER A 152 4.96 -19.65 24.43
CA SER A 152 4.08 -20.79 24.74
C SER A 152 4.66 -21.74 25.77
N GLU A 153 5.98 -21.70 25.99
CA GLU A 153 6.69 -22.59 26.89
C GLU A 153 6.76 -22.00 28.31
N VAL A 154 6.66 -22.85 29.32
CA VAL A 154 6.54 -22.40 30.73
C VAL A 154 7.72 -22.88 31.56
N GLY A 155 8.44 -21.91 32.14
CA GLY A 155 9.52 -22.15 33.10
C GLY A 155 10.84 -22.54 32.43
N ALA A 156 11.92 -22.55 33.23
CA ALA A 156 13.29 -22.73 32.72
C ALA A 156 13.57 -24.09 32.05
N ALA A 157 12.66 -25.06 32.21
CA ALA A 157 12.70 -26.36 31.55
C ALA A 157 11.94 -26.39 30.20
N GLY A 158 11.08 -25.39 29.94
CA GLY A 158 10.42 -25.22 28.66
C GLY A 158 11.39 -24.65 27.62
N SER A 159 11.37 -25.19 26.41
CA SER A 159 12.27 -24.75 25.34
C SER A 159 11.71 -25.05 23.96
N ILE A 160 12.10 -24.22 22.99
CA ILE A 160 11.97 -24.54 21.57
C ILE A 160 13.33 -24.94 21.03
N THR A 161 13.36 -26.03 20.29
CA THR A 161 14.56 -26.59 19.66
C THR A 161 14.60 -26.24 18.18
N VAL A 162 15.64 -25.52 17.77
CA VAL A 162 15.95 -25.26 16.36
C VAL A 162 17.12 -26.13 15.93
N THR A 163 16.86 -27.10 15.06
CA THR A 163 17.87 -28.07 14.62
C THR A 163 18.59 -27.56 13.38
N LEU A 164 19.92 -27.46 13.46
CA LEU A 164 20.78 -26.94 12.40
C LEU A 164 20.64 -27.71 11.07
N PRO A 165 21.06 -27.13 9.94
CA PRO A 165 21.11 -27.84 8.66
C PRO A 165 22.00 -29.09 8.74
N GLN A 166 21.55 -30.19 8.10
CA GLN A 166 22.29 -31.47 8.09
C GLN A 166 23.58 -31.39 7.25
N THR A 167 23.54 -30.69 6.12
CA THR A 167 24.62 -30.64 5.12
C THR A 167 24.98 -29.19 4.79
N PRO A 168 25.48 -28.40 5.76
CA PRO A 168 25.87 -27.02 5.51
C PRO A 168 27.13 -26.96 4.63
N VAL A 169 27.28 -25.87 3.87
CA VAL A 169 28.50 -25.55 3.11
C VAL A 169 29.24 -24.39 3.75
N VAL A 170 30.56 -24.32 3.55
CA VAL A 170 31.41 -23.27 4.15
C VAL A 170 30.87 -21.89 3.78
N GLY A 171 30.66 -21.05 4.79
CA GLY A 171 30.09 -19.72 4.64
C GLY A 171 28.58 -19.64 4.85
N ASP A 172 27.87 -20.76 4.91
CA ASP A 172 26.46 -20.78 5.30
C ASP A 172 26.29 -20.15 6.69
N TYR A 173 25.21 -19.40 6.86
CA TYR A 173 24.85 -18.82 8.15
C TYR A 173 23.42 -19.16 8.56
N VAL A 174 23.17 -19.19 9.86
CA VAL A 174 21.82 -19.13 10.42
C VAL A 174 21.81 -18.10 11.53
N THR A 175 20.75 -17.30 11.60
CA THR A 175 20.55 -16.35 12.70
C THR A 175 19.28 -16.72 13.43
N VAL A 176 19.36 -16.82 14.75
CA VAL A 176 18.22 -17.01 15.64
C VAL A 176 18.12 -15.81 16.57
N SER A 177 16.93 -15.21 16.64
CA SER A 177 16.65 -14.03 17.46
C SER A 177 15.50 -14.32 18.41
N ASP A 178 15.61 -13.85 19.64
CA ASP A 178 14.50 -13.88 20.60
C ASP A 178 13.37 -12.93 20.13
N TYR A 179 12.24 -13.50 19.72
CA TYR A 179 11.14 -12.73 19.12
C TYR A 179 10.37 -11.89 20.15
N LYS A 180 10.12 -12.46 21.34
CA LYS A 180 9.28 -11.84 22.39
C LYS A 180 10.04 -11.39 23.62
N GLY A 181 11.34 -11.69 23.72
CA GLY A 181 12.11 -11.40 24.93
C GLY A 181 11.95 -12.47 26.01
N THR A 182 11.60 -13.70 25.63
CA THR A 182 11.21 -14.77 26.56
C THR A 182 12.29 -15.81 26.79
N TRP A 183 13.46 -15.69 26.14
CA TRP A 183 14.55 -16.67 26.28
C TRP A 183 15.09 -16.82 27.71
N ALA A 184 14.99 -15.79 28.55
CA ALA A 184 15.38 -15.89 29.96
C ALA A 184 14.39 -16.68 30.83
N GLN A 185 13.17 -16.92 30.34
CA GLN A 185 12.13 -17.69 31.04
C GLN A 185 12.01 -19.10 30.47
N ALA A 186 12.01 -19.22 29.14
CA ALA A 186 11.99 -20.47 28.40
C ALA A 186 12.98 -20.38 27.24
N ASN A 187 13.95 -21.28 27.21
CA ASN A 187 15.15 -21.15 26.38
C ASN A 187 14.88 -21.45 24.90
N CYS A 188 15.69 -20.92 24.00
CA CYS A 188 15.87 -21.51 22.67
C CYS A 188 17.08 -22.43 22.70
N VAL A 189 16.95 -23.65 22.18
CA VAL A 189 18.06 -24.61 22.04
C VAL A 189 18.41 -24.73 20.57
N VAL A 190 19.60 -24.26 20.20
CA VAL A 190 20.16 -24.50 18.87
C VAL A 190 20.85 -25.86 18.88
N LYS A 191 20.20 -26.83 18.26
CA LYS A 191 20.58 -28.24 18.31
C LYS A 191 21.38 -28.66 17.10
N ILE A 192 22.43 -29.46 17.33
CA ILE A 192 23.16 -30.13 16.25
C ILE A 192 22.25 -31.18 15.61
N ASN A 193 22.17 -31.18 14.29
CA ASN A 193 21.41 -32.21 13.59
C ASN A 193 22.09 -33.57 13.76
N ALA A 194 21.37 -34.54 14.33
CA ALA A 194 21.90 -35.87 14.63
C ALA A 194 22.34 -36.65 13.39
N SER A 195 21.87 -36.26 12.19
CA SER A 195 22.26 -36.87 10.92
C SER A 195 23.41 -36.14 10.22
N SER A 196 23.97 -35.09 10.85
CA SER A 196 25.17 -34.41 10.38
C SER A 196 26.41 -35.27 10.54
N SER A 197 27.43 -34.99 9.75
CA SER A 197 28.74 -35.63 9.86
C SER A 197 29.88 -34.61 9.70
N GLY A 198 31.09 -34.99 10.11
CA GLY A 198 32.28 -34.14 10.00
C GLY A 198 32.16 -32.85 10.82
N ALA A 199 32.59 -31.72 10.26
CA ALA A 199 32.58 -30.44 10.97
C ALA A 199 31.18 -29.97 11.39
N ALA A 200 30.12 -30.46 10.74
CA ALA A 200 28.74 -30.07 11.06
C ALA A 200 28.22 -30.64 12.39
N THR A 201 29.00 -31.49 13.07
CA THR A 201 28.69 -32.04 14.40
C THR A 201 29.28 -31.22 15.56
N TYR A 202 29.71 -29.97 15.30
CA TYR A 202 30.33 -29.12 16.31
C TYR A 202 29.77 -27.69 16.28
N ILE A 203 29.53 -27.13 17.45
CA ILE A 203 29.30 -25.69 17.68
C ILE A 203 30.44 -25.18 18.56
N GLN A 204 31.19 -24.18 18.09
CA GLN A 204 32.36 -23.62 18.77
C GLN A 204 33.38 -24.70 19.22
N GLY A 205 33.56 -25.74 18.40
CA GLY A 205 34.45 -26.86 18.69
C GLY A 205 33.96 -27.84 19.75
N LYS A 206 32.70 -27.74 20.17
CA LYS A 206 32.06 -28.67 21.12
C LYS A 206 30.94 -29.43 20.43
N ASN A 207 30.81 -30.72 20.74
CA ASN A 207 29.68 -31.55 20.30
C ASN A 207 28.57 -31.46 21.36
N GLU A 208 28.04 -30.26 21.51
CA GLU A 208 27.04 -29.90 22.51
C GLU A 208 26.08 -28.90 21.87
N ASP A 209 24.81 -28.93 22.30
CA ASP A 209 23.80 -27.98 21.84
C ASP A 209 24.05 -26.59 22.44
N LEU A 210 23.76 -25.53 21.68
CA LEU A 210 23.88 -24.17 22.16
C LEU A 210 22.58 -23.75 22.85
N MET A 211 22.66 -23.48 24.16
CA MET A 211 21.56 -22.89 24.90
C MET A 211 21.54 -21.37 24.76
N CYS A 212 20.45 -20.85 24.23
CA CYS A 212 20.20 -19.42 24.15
C CYS A 212 19.15 -19.03 25.21
N ASN A 213 19.64 -18.45 26.32
CA ASN A 213 18.85 -18.13 27.52
C ASN A 213 18.92 -16.64 27.92
N VAL A 214 19.36 -15.78 27.00
CA VAL A 214 19.49 -14.34 27.23
C VAL A 214 18.35 -13.62 26.52
N LYS A 215 17.61 -12.80 27.28
CA LYS A 215 16.49 -12.01 26.77
C LYS A 215 16.93 -11.05 25.65
N HIS A 216 16.16 -11.02 24.55
CA HIS A 216 16.42 -10.18 23.37
C HIS A 216 17.78 -10.43 22.69
N ALA A 217 18.41 -11.57 22.97
CA ALA A 217 19.65 -11.92 22.31
C ALA A 217 19.42 -12.34 20.86
N VAL A 218 20.48 -12.18 20.08
CA VAL A 218 20.60 -12.69 18.72
C VAL A 218 21.87 -13.52 18.67
N ALA A 219 21.79 -14.73 18.14
CA ALA A 219 22.94 -15.57 17.88
C ALA A 219 23.03 -15.82 16.38
N THR A 220 24.17 -15.49 15.77
CA THR A 220 24.45 -15.85 14.38
C THR A 220 25.50 -16.95 14.35
N LEU A 221 25.16 -18.09 13.76
CA LEU A 221 26.07 -19.20 13.55
C LEU A 221 26.55 -19.19 12.10
N THR A 222 27.86 -19.24 11.88
CA THR A 222 28.46 -19.37 10.54
C THR A 222 29.22 -20.68 10.46
N PHE A 223 28.94 -21.49 9.45
CA PHE A 223 29.62 -22.76 9.24
C PHE A 223 30.99 -22.56 8.61
N THR A 224 32.03 -23.08 9.26
CA THR A 224 33.43 -22.91 8.81
C THR A 224 33.97 -24.08 8.00
N GLY A 225 33.34 -25.26 8.10
CA GLY A 225 33.88 -26.51 7.56
C GLY A 225 35.11 -27.07 8.30
N ILE A 226 35.59 -26.40 9.36
CA ILE A 226 36.75 -26.84 10.13
C ILE A 226 36.33 -27.91 11.14
N SER A 227 36.90 -29.11 11.07
CA SER A 227 36.49 -30.26 11.91
C SER A 227 36.66 -30.04 13.41
N SER A 228 37.57 -29.17 13.84
CA SER A 228 37.78 -28.81 15.24
C SER A 228 36.89 -27.68 15.75
N THR A 229 36.06 -27.08 14.89
CA THR A 229 35.29 -25.87 15.23
C THR A 229 33.83 -25.93 14.79
N GLY A 230 33.58 -26.35 13.54
CA GLY A 230 32.24 -26.45 12.97
C GLY A 230 31.57 -25.09 12.81
N TRP A 231 30.45 -24.88 13.50
CA TRP A 231 29.72 -23.62 13.53
C TRP A 231 30.35 -22.65 14.53
N ILE A 232 30.68 -21.42 14.11
CA ILE A 232 31.10 -20.34 15.01
C ILE A 232 29.91 -19.45 15.32
N VAL A 233 29.69 -19.15 16.61
CA VAL A 233 28.68 -18.21 17.09
C VAL A 233 29.29 -16.81 17.15
N LYS A 234 28.56 -15.82 16.65
CA LYS A 234 28.84 -14.39 16.74
C LYS A 234 27.67 -13.64 17.38
#